data_AF-Q5A7M8-F1
#
_entry.id   AF-Q5A7M8-F1
#
_cell.length_a   1.000
_cell.length_b   1.000
_cell.length_c   1.000
_cell.angle_alpha   90.00
_cell.angle_beta   90.00
_cell.angle_gamma   90.00
#
_symmetry.space_group_name_H-M   'P 1'
#
loop_
_entity.id
_entity.type
_entity.pdbx_description
1 polymer ?
#
loop_
_entity_poly.entity_id
_entity_poly.type
_entity_poly.pdbx_seq_one_letter_code
_entity_poly.pdbx_strand_id
1 'polypeptide(L)'
;MSTPNVTNISSDDEDDEIEVLEFRKLTQDLIDNPTQPEERRITKKLSDVECPICFDEVRRAITTSCGHVFCLECIERSISSSHARGQVRSSQRGRGLCPLCRKQVVFKETIPLKMKKAEKIDKPDLPPK
;
A
#
# COMPACT_ATOMS: atom_id res chain seq x y z
N MET A 1 5.69 -24.41 33.40
CA MET A 1 5.76 -24.81 31.98
C MET A 1 4.52 -24.25 31.31
N SER A 2 4.66 -23.19 30.51
CA SER A 2 3.54 -22.48 29.89
C SER A 2 3.36 -23.02 28.47
N THR A 3 2.27 -23.74 28.21
CA THR A 3 1.94 -24.24 26.88
C THR A 3 1.47 -23.09 25.99
N PRO A 4 2.00 -22.91 24.76
CA PRO A 4 1.47 -21.95 23.82
C PRO A 4 0.09 -22.38 23.35
N ASN A 5 -0.78 -21.41 23.17
CA ASN A 5 -2.20 -21.55 22.87
C ASN A 5 -2.38 -22.05 21.42
N VAL A 6 -2.45 -23.38 21.22
CA VAL A 6 -2.77 -24.00 19.93
C VAL A 6 -4.29 -23.97 19.77
N THR A 7 -4.78 -23.16 18.84
CA THR A 7 -6.17 -23.20 18.39
C THR A 7 -6.45 -24.56 17.73
N ASN A 8 -7.06 -25.46 18.47
CA ASN A 8 -7.66 -26.69 17.94
C ASN A 8 -8.96 -26.30 17.21
N ILE A 9 -8.89 -26.22 15.89
CA ILE A 9 -10.06 -26.24 15.01
C ILE A 9 -10.32 -27.71 14.69
N SER A 10 -11.49 -28.24 15.11
CA SER A 10 -11.95 -29.59 14.73
C SER A 10 -12.51 -29.55 13.31
N SER A 11 -11.97 -30.38 12.40
CA SER A 11 -12.51 -30.62 11.06
C SER A 11 -13.15 -32.00 11.04
N ASP A 12 -14.40 -32.09 10.57
CA ASP A 12 -15.21 -33.32 10.49
C ASP A 12 -15.53 -33.69 9.01
N ASP A 13 -14.68 -33.28 8.06
CA ASP A 13 -14.80 -33.62 6.64
C ASP A 13 -13.41 -33.98 6.08
N GLU A 14 -13.26 -35.17 5.49
CA GLU A 14 -11.95 -35.73 5.07
C GLU A 14 -11.30 -34.95 3.91
N ASP A 15 -12.04 -34.08 3.22
CA ASP A 15 -11.53 -33.17 2.20
C ASP A 15 -10.84 -31.92 2.81
N ASP A 16 -11.19 -31.55 4.04
CA ASP A 16 -10.53 -30.46 4.79
C ASP A 16 -9.15 -30.86 5.29
N GLU A 17 -8.84 -32.16 5.35
CA GLU A 17 -7.59 -32.65 5.93
C GLU A 17 -6.38 -32.18 5.12
N ILE A 18 -6.46 -32.12 3.78
CA ILE A 18 -5.33 -31.66 2.95
C ILE A 18 -5.09 -30.15 3.12
N GLU A 19 -6.13 -29.32 3.09
CA GLU A 19 -6.01 -27.86 3.20
C GLU A 19 -5.57 -27.43 4.61
N VAL A 20 -6.13 -28.06 5.65
CA VAL A 20 -5.73 -27.83 7.04
C VAL A 20 -4.30 -28.31 7.29
N LEU A 21 -3.88 -29.44 6.71
CA LEU A 21 -2.49 -29.91 6.81
C LEU A 21 -1.52 -28.97 6.09
N GLU A 22 -1.88 -28.42 4.93
CA GLU A 22 -1.03 -27.46 4.20
C GLU A 22 -0.92 -26.13 4.94
N PHE A 23 -2.03 -25.60 5.48
CA PHE A 23 -2.01 -24.39 6.30
C PHE A 23 -1.18 -24.56 7.58
N ARG A 24 -1.30 -25.71 8.27
CA ARG A 24 -0.49 -26.03 9.45
C ARG A 24 0.99 -26.13 9.10
N LYS A 25 1.35 -26.78 7.99
CA LYS A 25 2.73 -26.85 7.50
C LYS A 25 3.27 -25.46 7.18
N LEU A 26 2.54 -24.65 6.43
CA LEU A 26 2.96 -23.28 6.09
C LEU A 26 3.13 -22.41 7.35
N THR A 27 2.20 -22.54 8.31
CA THR A 27 2.29 -21.81 9.59
C THR A 27 3.48 -22.29 10.41
N GLN A 28 3.71 -23.60 10.49
CA GLN A 28 4.85 -24.18 11.18
C GLN A 28 6.17 -23.76 10.51
N ASP A 29 6.24 -23.75 9.19
CA ASP A 29 7.38 -23.29 8.41
C ASP A 29 7.65 -21.80 8.63
N LEU A 30 6.62 -20.96 8.76
CA LEU A 30 6.76 -19.54 9.09
C LEU A 30 7.22 -19.31 10.55
N ILE A 31 6.85 -20.20 11.47
CA ILE A 31 7.29 -20.18 12.87
C ILE A 31 8.75 -20.63 12.98
N ASP A 32 9.09 -21.74 12.32
CA ASP A 32 10.42 -22.37 12.39
C ASP A 32 11.45 -21.61 11.54
N ASN A 33 11.02 -21.01 10.43
CA ASN A 33 11.83 -20.16 9.56
C ASN A 33 11.22 -18.74 9.47
N PRO A 34 11.39 -17.91 10.52
CA PRO A 34 10.86 -16.54 10.56
C PRO A 34 11.51 -15.59 9.53
N THR A 35 12.49 -16.09 8.78
CA THR A 35 13.05 -15.42 7.61
C THR A 35 12.03 -15.45 6.48
N GLN A 36 11.16 -14.44 6.44
CA GLN A 36 10.39 -14.16 5.22
C GLN A 36 11.36 -14.14 4.03
N PRO A 37 11.06 -14.83 2.91
CA PRO A 37 11.82 -14.62 1.68
C PRO A 37 11.82 -13.11 1.42
N GLU A 38 13.00 -12.51 1.23
CA GLU A 38 13.16 -11.05 1.11
C GLU A 38 12.26 -10.43 0.04
N GLU A 39 11.79 -11.24 -0.90
CA GLU A 39 10.87 -10.90 -1.98
C GLU A 39 9.46 -10.47 -1.53
N ARG A 40 9.00 -10.82 -0.32
CA ARG A 40 7.63 -10.46 0.13
C ARG A 40 7.54 -9.14 0.90
N ARG A 41 8.67 -8.48 1.19
CA ARG A 41 8.71 -7.12 1.78
C ARG A 41 9.06 -6.07 0.74
N ILE A 42 8.29 -5.96 -0.34
CA ILE A 42 8.45 -4.85 -1.28
C ILE A 42 7.69 -3.63 -0.74
N THR A 43 8.09 -3.12 0.42
CA THR A 43 7.83 -1.71 0.71
C THR A 43 8.77 -0.93 -0.20
N LYS A 44 8.31 -0.57 -1.40
CA LYS A 44 9.06 0.34 -2.28
C LYS A 44 9.37 1.59 -1.47
N LYS A 45 10.62 2.07 -1.52
CA LYS A 45 10.90 3.37 -0.93
C LYS A 45 10.03 4.38 -1.65
N LEU A 46 9.56 5.41 -0.96
CA LEU A 46 8.77 6.45 -1.61
C LEU A 46 9.59 7.17 -2.71
N SER A 47 10.93 7.09 -2.67
CA SER A 47 11.83 7.48 -3.77
C SER A 47 11.68 6.64 -5.03
N ASP A 48 11.26 5.39 -4.88
CA ASP A 48 11.10 4.41 -5.97
C ASP A 48 9.64 4.40 -6.46
N VAL A 49 8.84 5.38 -6.02
CA VAL A 49 7.46 5.56 -6.47
C VAL A 49 7.46 6.47 -7.68
N GLU A 50 6.91 5.94 -8.77
CA GLU A 50 6.69 6.66 -10.02
C GLU A 50 5.28 7.27 -10.03
N CYS A 51 5.15 8.47 -10.59
CA CYS A 51 3.87 9.11 -10.77
C CYS A 51 3.12 8.43 -11.93
N PRO A 52 1.90 7.91 -11.72
CA PRO A 52 1.14 7.21 -12.75
C PRO A 52 0.59 8.12 -13.88
N ILE A 53 0.90 9.41 -13.85
CA ILE A 53 0.50 10.38 -14.89
C ILE A 53 1.67 10.67 -15.84
N CYS A 54 2.85 11.00 -15.29
CA CYS A 54 4.02 11.33 -16.10
C CYS A 54 5.01 10.16 -16.26
N PHE A 55 4.81 9.06 -15.53
CA PHE A 55 5.67 7.87 -15.53
C PHE A 55 7.13 8.14 -15.12
N ASP A 56 7.35 9.23 -14.35
CA ASP A 56 8.63 9.60 -13.76
C ASP A 56 8.56 9.54 -12.23
N GLU A 57 9.71 9.63 -11.56
CA GLU A 57 9.82 9.81 -10.10
C GLU A 57 8.86 10.90 -9.58
N VAL A 58 8.16 10.61 -8.48
CA VAL A 58 7.22 11.58 -7.90
C VAL A 58 7.96 12.81 -7.35
N ARG A 59 7.82 13.95 -8.04
CA ARG A 59 8.30 15.26 -7.60
C ARG A 59 7.20 16.04 -6.90
N ARG A 60 7.48 16.59 -5.71
CA ARG A 60 6.48 17.28 -4.85
C ARG A 60 5.24 16.41 -4.67
N ALA A 61 5.44 15.27 -4.02
CA ALA A 61 4.41 14.26 -3.80
C ALA A 61 3.17 14.86 -3.12
N ILE A 62 2.01 14.60 -3.69
CA ILE A 62 0.69 14.95 -3.15
C ILE A 62 -0.15 13.70 -3.08
N THR A 63 -0.80 13.50 -1.93
CA THR A 63 -1.84 12.48 -1.77
C THR A 63 -3.23 13.09 -1.90
N THR A 64 -4.11 12.36 -2.58
CA THR A 64 -5.53 12.70 -2.73
C THR A 64 -6.33 12.17 -1.54
N SER A 65 -7.57 12.64 -1.34
CA SER A 65 -8.45 12.16 -0.25
C SER A 65 -8.76 10.66 -0.34
N CYS A 66 -8.53 10.03 -1.50
CA CYS A 66 -8.62 8.59 -1.68
C CYS A 66 -7.31 7.82 -1.45
N GLY A 67 -6.23 8.50 -1.06
CA GLY A 67 -4.94 7.91 -0.69
C GLY A 67 -3.92 7.75 -1.82
N HIS A 68 -4.30 8.02 -3.07
CA HIS A 68 -3.38 7.89 -4.21
C HIS A 68 -2.41 9.08 -4.32
N VAL A 69 -1.16 8.79 -4.69
CA VAL A 69 -0.05 9.74 -4.72
C VAL A 69 0.36 10.09 -6.15
N PHE A 70 0.60 11.38 -6.40
CA PHE A 70 1.02 11.91 -7.70
C PHE A 70 2.00 13.08 -7.50
N CYS A 71 2.62 13.55 -8.59
CA CYS A 71 3.27 14.87 -8.60
C CYS A 71 2.20 15.97 -8.44
N LEU A 72 2.50 17.01 -7.65
CA LEU A 72 1.64 18.19 -7.47
C LEU A 72 1.05 18.71 -8.79
N GLU A 73 1.91 18.98 -9.79
CA GLU A 73 1.47 19.52 -11.09
C GLU A 73 0.62 18.54 -11.88
N CYS A 74 0.91 17.24 -11.77
CA CYS A 74 0.21 16.21 -12.52
C CYS A 74 -1.23 16.06 -12.00
N ILE A 75 -1.43 16.00 -10.68
CA ILE A 75 -2.76 15.90 -10.11
C ILE A 75 -3.58 17.18 -10.30
N GLU A 76 -2.96 18.36 -10.22
CA GLU A 76 -3.61 19.65 -10.51
C GLU A 76 -4.16 19.72 -11.93
N ARG A 77 -3.34 19.34 -12.92
CA ARG A 77 -3.76 19.26 -14.34
C ARG A 77 -4.85 18.21 -14.53
N SER A 78 -4.73 17.03 -13.92
CA SER A 78 -5.74 15.98 -14.02
C SER A 78 -7.10 16.42 -13.47
N ILE A 79 -7.11 17.05 -12.28
CA ILE A 79 -8.33 17.59 -11.67
C ILE A 79 -8.97 18.62 -12.59
N SER A 80 -8.20 19.60 -13.06
CA SER A 80 -8.68 20.64 -13.98
C SER A 80 -9.23 20.07 -15.28
N SER A 81 -8.56 19.05 -15.84
CA SER A 81 -8.98 18.37 -17.06
C SER A 81 -10.29 17.59 -16.88
N SER A 82 -10.45 16.88 -15.76
CA SER A 82 -11.70 16.18 -15.45
C SER A 82 -12.88 17.14 -15.17
N HIS A 83 -12.59 18.31 -14.60
CA HIS A 83 -13.56 19.40 -14.43
C HIS A 83 -14.03 19.95 -15.78
N ALA A 84 -13.08 20.31 -16.66
CA ALA A 84 -13.38 20.86 -17.98
C ALA A 84 -14.17 19.90 -18.89
N ARG A 85 -13.98 18.59 -18.73
CA ARG A 85 -14.76 17.54 -19.42
C ARG A 85 -16.14 17.25 -18.81
N GLY A 86 -16.55 17.96 -17.76
CA GLY A 86 -17.85 17.74 -17.12
C GLY A 86 -17.96 16.40 -16.37
N GLN A 87 -16.84 15.80 -15.96
CA GLN A 87 -16.84 14.48 -15.29
C GLN A 87 -17.22 14.54 -13.81
N VAL A 88 -17.33 15.74 -13.25
CA VAL A 88 -17.84 15.98 -11.89
C VAL A 88 -19.14 16.78 -11.98
N ARG A 89 -20.10 16.46 -11.12
CA ARG A 89 -21.43 17.11 -11.11
C ARG A 89 -21.41 18.59 -10.71
N SER A 90 -20.28 19.06 -10.19
CA SER A 90 -20.15 20.37 -9.55
C SER A 90 -19.45 21.37 -10.45
N SER A 91 -20.10 22.52 -10.69
CA SER A 91 -19.51 23.67 -11.41
C SER A 91 -18.33 24.31 -10.66
N GLN A 92 -18.20 24.06 -9.35
CA GLN A 92 -17.08 24.57 -8.54
C GLN A 92 -15.71 24.12 -9.08
N ARG A 93 -14.82 25.09 -9.33
CA ARG A 93 -13.42 24.84 -9.71
C ARG A 93 -12.67 24.09 -8.60
N GLY A 94 -11.56 23.46 -8.98
CA GLY A 94 -10.73 22.69 -8.05
C GLY A 94 -11.34 21.35 -7.62
N ARG A 95 -12.40 20.90 -8.29
CA ARG A 95 -12.98 19.56 -8.11
C ARG A 95 -12.77 18.74 -9.36
N GLY A 96 -12.36 17.50 -9.21
CA GLY A 96 -12.08 16.60 -10.31
C GLY A 96 -12.13 15.15 -9.88
N LEU A 97 -11.60 14.26 -10.71
CA LEU A 97 -11.51 12.82 -10.42
C LEU A 97 -10.06 12.39 -10.21
N CYS A 98 -9.86 11.44 -9.29
CA CYS A 98 -8.60 10.74 -9.16
C CYS A 98 -8.32 9.90 -10.43
N PRO A 99 -7.12 10.00 -11.05
CA PRO A 99 -6.76 9.20 -12.22
C PRO A 99 -6.83 7.68 -11.99
N LEU A 100 -6.52 7.22 -10.77
CA LEU A 100 -6.41 5.79 -10.46
C LEU A 100 -7.75 5.15 -10.11
N CYS A 101 -8.52 5.75 -9.20
CA CYS A 101 -9.76 5.15 -8.69
C CYS A 101 -11.04 5.91 -9.05
N ARG A 102 -10.93 7.00 -9.82
CA ARG A 102 -12.07 7.86 -10.24
C ARG A 102 -12.92 8.45 -9.10
N LYS A 103 -12.53 8.31 -7.83
CA LYS A 103 -13.16 9.03 -6.71
C LYS A 103 -13.02 10.54 -6.92
N GLN A 104 -14.02 11.29 -6.49
CA GLN A 104 -13.98 12.75 -6.54
C GLN A 104 -12.89 13.29 -5.62
N VAL A 105 -12.06 14.18 -6.14
CA VAL A 105 -10.98 14.84 -5.41
C VAL A 105 -11.22 16.34 -5.43
N VAL A 106 -11.18 16.96 -4.26
CA VAL A 106 -11.12 18.42 -4.12
C VAL A 106 -9.65 18.79 -3.92
N PHE A 107 -9.09 19.62 -4.80
CA PHE A 107 -7.66 19.94 -4.78
C PHE A 107 -7.21 20.53 -3.43
N LYS A 108 -8.06 21.32 -2.78
CA LYS A 108 -7.82 21.89 -1.44
C LYS A 108 -7.71 20.84 -0.32
N GLU A 109 -8.30 19.66 -0.50
CA GLU A 109 -8.25 18.54 0.46
C GLU A 109 -7.04 17.63 0.21
N THR A 110 -6.24 17.91 -0.82
CA THR A 110 -5.02 17.14 -1.07
C THR A 110 -3.93 17.52 -0.09
N ILE A 111 -3.11 16.54 0.30
CA ILE A 111 -2.09 16.71 1.33
C ILE A 111 -0.72 16.58 0.67
N PRO A 112 0.13 17.62 0.69
CA PRO A 112 1.51 17.50 0.25
C PRO A 112 2.31 16.64 1.23
N LEU A 113 2.99 15.63 0.70
CA LEU A 113 3.86 14.76 1.48
C LEU A 113 5.23 15.41 1.61
N LYS A 114 5.59 15.84 2.82
CA LYS A 114 6.93 16.34 3.15
C LYS A 114 7.80 15.16 3.56
N MET A 115 8.77 14.82 2.74
CA MET A 115 9.71 13.72 3.02
C MET A 115 10.96 14.27 3.72
N LYS A 116 11.35 13.65 4.82
CA LYS A 116 12.71 13.78 5.36
C LYS A 116 13.55 12.65 4.77
N LYS A 117 14.82 12.92 4.46
CA LYS A 117 15.77 11.83 4.18
C LYS A 117 15.85 10.98 5.45
N ALA A 118 15.40 9.73 5.37
CA ALA A 118 15.67 8.76 6.41
C ALA A 118 17.07 8.19 6.16
N GLU A 119 17.87 8.09 7.22
CA GLU A 119 19.06 7.25 7.19
C GLU A 119 18.62 5.80 6.96
N LYS A 120 19.45 5.02 6.28
CA LYS A 120 19.17 3.59 6.08
C LYS A 120 19.18 2.95 7.47
N ILE A 121 18.02 2.51 7.94
CA ILE A 121 17.91 1.70 9.14
C ILE A 121 18.20 0.27 8.66
N ASP A 122 19.41 -0.19 8.92
CA ASP A 122 19.73 -1.60 8.71
C ASP A 122 18.87 -2.47 9.64
N LYS A 123 18.60 -3.70 9.21
CA LYS A 123 17.86 -4.65 10.06
C LYS A 123 18.66 -4.79 11.38
N PRO A 124 18.01 -4.77 12.56
CA PRO A 124 18.72 -4.96 13.82
C PRO A 124 19.40 -6.33 13.81
N ASP A 125 20.63 -6.40 14.33
CA ASP A 125 21.32 -7.67 14.51
C ASP A 125 20.47 -8.61 15.38
N LEU A 126 20.25 -9.82 14.88
CA LEU A 126 19.59 -10.86 15.67
C LEU A 126 20.56 -11.37 16.74
N PRO A 127 20.08 -11.64 17.97
CA PRO A 127 20.93 -12.24 18.99
C PRO A 127 21.44 -13.63 18.52
N PRO A 128 22.63 -14.05 18.96
CA PRO A 128 23.16 -15.37 18.65
C PRO A 128 22.21 -16.48 19.16
N LYS A 129 22.13 -17.57 18.39
CA LYS A 129 21.40 -18.79 18.76
C LYS A 129 21.97 -19.44 20.02
#